data_AF-A0A7L3AJQ5-F1
#
_entry.id   AF-A0A7L3AJQ5-F1
#
_cell.length_a   1.000
_cell.length_b   1.000
_cell.length_c   1.000
_cell.angle_alpha   90.00
_cell.angle_beta   90.00
_cell.angle_gamma   90.00
#
_symmetry.space_group_name_H-M   'P 1'
#
loop_
_entity.id
_entity.type
_entity.pdbx_description
1 polymer ?
#
loop_
_entity_poly.entity_id
_entity_poly.type
_entity_poly.pdbx_seq_one_letter_code
_entity_poly.pdbx_strand_id
1 'polypeptide(L)'
;DEVLLALAEQLGTFTALVGGPEFVHCLLPPLESLATVEETVVRDKAVESLRAVSHEHSPPDLEGHFVPLVKRLAGGDWFTSRTSACGLFSVCYPRVSSPVKAELRQ
;
A
#
# COMPACT_ATOMS: atom_id res chain seq x y z
N ASP A 1 4.55 -20.34 -2.38
CA ASP A 1 5.01 -18.96 -2.60
C ASP A 1 4.65 -18.37 -3.96
N GLU A 2 4.74 -19.13 -5.06
CA GLU A 2 4.32 -18.64 -6.40
C GLU A 2 2.86 -18.16 -6.45
N VAL A 3 1.96 -18.82 -5.70
CA VAL A 3 0.55 -18.41 -5.61
C VAL A 3 0.38 -17.05 -4.95
N LEU A 4 1.15 -16.75 -3.89
CA LEU A 4 1.09 -15.46 -3.19
C LEU A 4 1.68 -14.35 -4.04
N LEU A 5 2.73 -14.66 -4.80
CA LEU A 5 3.33 -13.74 -5.75
C LEU A 5 2.33 -13.35 -6.85
N ALA A 6 1.68 -14.36 -7.46
CA ALA A 6 0.66 -14.16 -8.46
C ALA A 6 -0.55 -13.38 -7.89
N LEU A 7 -0.95 -13.69 -6.65
CA LEU A 7 -2.02 -12.96 -5.97
C LEU A 7 -1.68 -11.48 -5.79
N ALA A 8 -0.47 -11.17 -5.29
CA ALA A 8 -0.01 -9.79 -5.15
C ALA A 8 -0.09 -9.04 -6.49
N GLU A 9 0.42 -9.66 -7.55
CA GLU A 9 0.38 -9.09 -8.90
C GLU A 9 -1.04 -8.82 -9.41
N GLN A 10 -1.94 -9.80 -9.28
CA GLN A 10 -3.31 -9.63 -9.75
C GLN A 10 -4.01 -8.48 -9.01
N LEU A 11 -3.82 -8.36 -7.69
CA LEU A 11 -4.43 -7.29 -6.90
C LEU A 11 -3.99 -5.89 -7.34
N GLY A 12 -2.80 -5.73 -7.92
CA GLY A 12 -2.35 -4.44 -8.48
C GLY A 12 -3.14 -3.95 -9.70
N THR A 13 -3.84 -4.86 -10.40
CA THR A 13 -4.63 -4.55 -11.62
C THR A 13 -6.14 -4.68 -11.41
N PHE A 14 -6.57 -4.94 -10.17
CA PHE A 14 -7.96 -5.25 -9.84
C PHE A 14 -8.88 -4.03 -9.71
N THR A 15 -8.38 -2.80 -9.85
CA THR A 15 -9.17 -1.56 -9.68
C THR A 15 -10.48 -1.56 -10.47
N ALA A 16 -10.44 -1.93 -11.75
CA ALA A 16 -11.64 -2.00 -12.58
C ALA A 16 -12.63 -3.11 -12.14
N LEU A 17 -12.11 -4.19 -11.55
CA LEU A 17 -12.90 -5.35 -11.12
C LEU A 17 -13.55 -5.14 -9.75
N VAL A 18 -13.06 -4.21 -8.94
CA VAL A 18 -13.66 -3.85 -7.63
C VAL A 18 -14.67 -2.72 -7.70
N GLY A 19 -14.98 -2.18 -8.89
CA GLY A 19 -15.93 -1.09 -9.07
C GLY A 19 -15.27 0.29 -9.31
N GLY A 20 -13.98 0.33 -9.62
CA GLY A 20 -13.26 1.53 -9.99
C GLY A 20 -12.56 2.25 -8.82
N PRO A 21 -12.08 3.48 -9.06
CA PRO A 21 -11.29 4.26 -8.09
C PRO A 21 -11.96 4.47 -6.73
N GLU A 22 -13.29 4.55 -6.67
CA GLU A 22 -14.04 4.75 -5.42
C GLU A 22 -13.87 3.57 -4.44
N PHE A 23 -13.69 2.35 -4.98
CA PHE A 23 -13.60 1.11 -4.21
C PHE A 23 -12.17 0.54 -4.14
N VAL A 24 -11.19 1.26 -4.68
CA VAL A 24 -9.81 0.77 -4.75
C VAL A 24 -9.19 0.54 -3.36
N HIS A 25 -9.68 1.27 -2.34
CA HIS A 25 -9.27 1.08 -0.94
C HIS A 25 -9.56 -0.33 -0.41
N CYS A 26 -10.51 -1.07 -1.00
CA CYS A 26 -10.82 -2.46 -0.63
C CYS A 26 -9.66 -3.42 -0.95
N LEU A 27 -8.72 -3.04 -1.82
CA LEU A 27 -7.53 -3.82 -2.16
C LEU A 27 -6.40 -3.67 -1.13
N LEU A 28 -6.49 -2.67 -0.24
CA LEU A 28 -5.44 -2.39 0.74
C LEU A 28 -5.27 -3.51 1.78
N PRO A 29 -6.32 -4.05 2.42
CA PRO A 29 -6.15 -5.11 3.43
C PRO A 29 -5.44 -6.38 2.93
N PRO A 30 -5.78 -6.98 1.77
CA PRO A 30 -5.06 -8.17 1.30
C PRO A 30 -3.61 -7.83 0.90
N LEU A 31 -3.37 -6.68 0.27
CA LEU A 31 -2.02 -6.24 -0.07
C LEU A 31 -1.17 -5.92 1.18
N GLU A 32 -1.76 -5.37 2.23
CA GLU A 32 -1.09 -5.14 3.52
C GLU A 32 -0.64 -6.47 4.13
N SER A 33 -1.49 -7.49 4.13
CA SER A 33 -1.11 -8.82 4.61
C SER A 33 0.06 -9.40 3.80
N LEU A 34 0.01 -9.31 2.47
CA LEU A 34 1.09 -9.77 1.59
C LEU A 34 2.38 -8.97 1.78
N ALA A 35 2.30 -7.69 2.13
CA ALA A 35 3.46 -6.86 2.42
C ALA A 35 4.16 -7.20 3.75
N THR A 36 3.57 -8.07 4.59
CA THR A 36 4.16 -8.46 5.89
C THR A 36 4.77 -9.87 5.90
N VAL A 37 4.56 -10.68 4.85
CA VAL A 37 5.04 -12.08 4.80
C VAL A 37 6.58 -12.16 4.80
N GLU A 38 7.14 -13.29 5.22
CA GLU A 38 8.60 -13.48 5.30
C GLU A 38 9.29 -13.59 3.93
N GLU A 39 8.56 -14.00 2.90
CA GLU A 39 9.11 -14.14 1.55
C GLU A 39 9.32 -12.76 0.89
N THR A 40 10.58 -12.45 0.59
CA THR A 40 11.00 -11.15 0.03
C THR A 40 10.33 -10.83 -1.30
N VAL A 41 10.26 -11.81 -2.21
CA VAL A 41 9.74 -11.61 -3.56
C VAL A 41 8.24 -11.29 -3.52
N VAL A 42 7.50 -11.90 -2.59
CA VAL A 42 6.06 -11.64 -2.40
C VAL A 42 5.86 -10.22 -1.83
N ARG A 43 6.66 -9.82 -0.84
CA ARG A 43 6.58 -8.46 -0.28
C ARG A 43 6.87 -7.39 -1.32
N ASP A 44 7.92 -7.56 -2.10
CA ASP A 44 8.31 -6.59 -3.13
C ASP A 44 7.18 -6.42 -4.16
N LYS A 45 6.53 -7.52 -4.54
CA LYS A 45 5.39 -7.48 -5.46
C LYS A 45 4.14 -6.85 -4.84
N ALA A 46 3.90 -7.07 -3.54
CA ALA A 46 2.82 -6.42 -2.82
C ALA A 46 3.05 -4.89 -2.74
N VAL A 47 4.28 -4.45 -2.48
CA VAL A 47 4.66 -3.03 -2.48
C VAL A 47 4.51 -2.43 -3.88
N GLU A 48 4.93 -3.12 -4.94
CA GLU A 48 4.71 -2.67 -6.32
C GLU A 48 3.21 -2.46 -6.60
N SER A 49 2.39 -3.41 -6.18
CA SER A 49 0.93 -3.37 -6.38
C SER A 49 0.26 -2.27 -5.56
N LEU A 50 0.70 -2.04 -4.32
CA LEU A 50 0.28 -0.91 -3.49
C LEU A 50 0.64 0.43 -4.14
N ARG A 51 1.82 0.53 -4.77
CA ARG A 51 2.22 1.73 -5.50
C ARG A 51 1.30 1.98 -6.70
N ALA A 52 1.01 0.96 -7.49
CA ALA A 52 0.07 1.07 -8.61
C ALA A 52 -1.32 1.52 -8.14
N VAL A 53 -1.87 0.84 -7.13
CA VAL A 53 -3.18 1.17 -6.53
C VAL A 53 -3.20 2.58 -5.92
N SER A 54 -2.08 3.07 -5.37
CA SER A 54 -2.02 4.43 -4.82
C SER A 54 -2.27 5.53 -5.86
N HIS A 55 -1.95 5.28 -7.14
CA HIS A 55 -2.19 6.24 -8.21
C HIS A 55 -3.68 6.38 -8.54
N GLU A 56 -4.45 5.31 -8.33
CA GLU A 56 -5.91 5.27 -8.55
C GLU A 56 -6.69 5.95 -7.41
N HIS A 57 -6.10 6.10 -6.22
CA HIS A 57 -6.77 6.78 -5.12
C HIS A 57 -6.94 8.27 -5.42
N SER A 58 -8.08 8.85 -5.02
CA SER A 58 -8.23 10.30 -4.93
C SER A 58 -7.37 10.86 -3.77
N PRO A 59 -6.98 12.15 -3.77
CA PRO A 59 -6.27 12.74 -2.63
C PRO A 59 -6.94 12.51 -1.25
N PRO A 60 -8.27 12.69 -1.07
CA PRO A 60 -8.90 12.41 0.20
C PRO A 60 -8.89 10.92 0.56
N ASP A 61 -9.06 10.00 -0.40
CA ASP A 61 -8.98 8.56 -0.11
C ASP A 61 -7.56 8.12 0.24
N LEU A 62 -6.57 8.75 -0.38
CA LEU A 62 -5.17 8.50 -0.11
C LEU A 62 -4.80 8.95 1.32
N GLU A 63 -5.32 10.09 1.80
CA GLU A 63 -5.20 10.50 3.20
C GLU A 63 -6.03 9.63 4.15
N GLY A 64 -7.24 9.24 3.76
CA GLY A 64 -8.17 8.49 4.60
C GLY A 64 -7.85 7.00 4.76
N HIS A 65 -7.23 6.37 3.76
CA HIS A 65 -7.02 4.92 3.73
C HIS A 65 -5.55 4.54 3.55
N PHE A 66 -4.87 5.14 2.55
CA PHE A 66 -3.51 4.74 2.20
C PHE A 66 -2.47 5.21 3.23
N VAL A 67 -2.56 6.46 3.70
CA VAL A 67 -1.66 6.99 4.74
C VAL A 67 -1.75 6.19 6.04
N PRO A 68 -2.94 5.84 6.58
CA PRO A 68 -3.05 4.93 7.72
C PRO A 68 -2.38 3.58 7.52
N LEU A 69 -2.45 2.99 6.31
CA LEU A 69 -1.73 1.75 6.00
C LEU A 69 -0.23 1.94 6.08
N VAL A 70 0.32 3.02 5.51
CA VAL A 70 1.77 3.30 5.57
C VAL A 70 2.23 3.44 7.03
N LYS A 71 1.44 4.13 7.87
CA LYS A 71 1.72 4.28 9.30
C LYS A 71 1.68 2.93 10.05
N ARG A 72 0.69 2.08 9.78
CA ARG A 72 0.62 0.73 10.37
C ARG A 72 1.83 -0.12 9.97
N LEU A 73 2.22 -0.08 8.70
CA LEU A 73 3.38 -0.83 8.24
C LEU A 73 4.68 -0.34 8.89
N ALA A 74 4.87 0.99 8.94
CA ALA A 74 6.06 1.64 9.52
C ALA A 74 6.17 1.44 11.05
N GLY A 75 5.04 1.41 11.75
CA GLY A 75 4.97 1.18 13.19
C GLY A 75 4.82 -0.29 13.60
N GLY A 76 4.79 -1.22 12.64
CA GLY A 76 4.55 -2.63 12.91
C GLY A 76 5.68 -3.29 13.71
N ASP A 77 5.33 -4.26 14.55
CA ASP A 77 6.28 -5.00 15.40
C ASP A 77 7.32 -5.77 14.59
N TRP A 78 6.92 -6.29 13.43
CA TRP A 78 7.77 -7.09 12.55
C TRP A 78 8.60 -6.25 11.60
N PHE A 79 9.89 -6.60 11.45
CA PHE A 79 10.79 -5.85 10.56
C PHE A 79 10.35 -5.90 9.10
N THR A 80 9.74 -7.01 8.66
CA THR A 80 9.21 -7.20 7.30
C THR A 80 8.21 -6.12 6.94
N SER A 81 7.29 -5.83 7.86
CA SER A 81 6.31 -4.73 7.76
C SER A 81 7.00 -3.38 7.58
N ARG A 82 7.99 -3.07 8.42
CA ARG A 82 8.71 -1.78 8.39
C ARG A 82 9.53 -1.61 7.12
N THR A 83 10.17 -2.67 6.64
CA THR A 83 10.89 -2.65 5.35
C THR A 83 9.96 -2.35 4.18
N SER A 84 8.77 -2.97 4.14
CA SER A 84 7.78 -2.71 3.09
C SER A 84 7.28 -1.26 3.10
N ALA A 85 7.12 -0.66 4.29
CA ALA A 85 6.68 0.74 4.43
C ALA A 85 7.61 1.73 3.71
N CYS A 86 8.92 1.48 3.71
CA CYS A 86 9.91 2.37 3.07
C CYS A 86 9.61 2.63 1.58
N GLY A 87 9.03 1.65 0.88
CA GLY A 87 8.69 1.77 -0.54
C GLY A 87 7.44 2.61 -0.84
N LEU A 88 6.66 3.00 0.16
CA LEU A 88 5.32 3.59 -0.02
C LEU A 88 5.26 5.10 0.21
N PHE A 89 6.21 5.69 0.95
CA PHE A 89 6.18 7.13 1.24
C PHE A 89 6.25 8.00 -0.02
N SER A 90 7.10 7.61 -0.98
CA SER A 90 7.32 8.41 -2.21
C SER A 90 6.08 8.60 -3.07
N VAL A 91 5.14 7.65 -3.07
CA VAL A 91 3.93 7.70 -3.92
C VAL A 91 2.80 8.50 -3.29
N CYS A 92 2.70 8.50 -1.96
CA CYS A 92 1.66 9.25 -1.26
C CYS A 92 2.08 10.69 -0.95
N TYR A 93 3.36 10.93 -0.63
CA TYR A 93 3.85 12.22 -0.13
C TYR A 93 3.49 13.43 -0.99
N PRO A 94 3.61 13.42 -2.34
CA PRO A 94 3.32 14.61 -3.14
C PRO A 94 1.85 15.06 -3.07
N ARG A 95 0.93 14.10 -2.90
CA ARG A 95 -0.52 14.26 -3.09
C ARG A 95 -1.29 14.53 -1.81
N VAL A 96 -0.64 14.40 -0.65
CA VAL A 96 -1.23 14.68 0.66
C VAL A 96 -1.00 16.14 1.10
N SER A 97 -1.87 16.59 1.99
CA SER A 97 -1.87 17.91 2.60
C SER A 97 -0.63 18.19 3.45
N SER A 98 -0.28 19.46 3.63
CA SER A 98 0.89 19.87 4.43
C SER A 98 0.91 19.34 5.87
N PRO A 99 -0.23 19.26 6.59
CA PRO A 99 -0.28 18.62 7.90
C PRO A 99 0.12 17.14 7.84
N VAL A 100 -0.44 16.38 6.90
CA VAL A 100 -0.11 14.95 6.72
C VAL A 100 1.35 14.76 6.31
N LYS A 101 1.91 15.66 5.47
CA LYS A 101 3.35 15.68 5.17
C LYS A 101 4.22 15.90 6.41
N ALA A 102 3.76 16.69 7.39
CA ALA A 102 4.49 16.89 8.62
C ALA A 102 4.48 15.62 9.48
N GLU A 103 3.33 14.95 9.57
CA GLU A 103 3.20 13.67 10.28
C GLU A 103 4.04 12.55 9.67
N LEU A 104 4.10 12.44 8.34
CA LEU A 104 4.90 11.42 7.65
C LEU A 104 6.42 11.61 7.80
N ARG A 105 6.87 12.75 8.34
CA ARG A 105 8.30 13.05 8.57
C ARG A 105 8.75 12.78 10.02
N GLN A 106 7.82 12.43 10.90
CA GLN A 106 8.09 12.05 12.29
C GLN A 106 8.26 10.54 12.41
#